data_AF-A0A813H719-F1
#
_entry.id   AF-A0A813H719-F1
#
_cell.length_a   1.000
_cell.length_b   1.000
_cell.length_c   1.000
_cell.angle_alpha   90.00
_cell.angle_beta   90.00
_cell.angle_gamma   90.00
#
_symmetry.space_group_name_H-M   'P 1'
#
loop_
_entity.id
_entity.type
_entity.pdbx_description
1 polymer ?
#
loop_
_entity_poly.entity_id
_entity_poly.type
_entity_poly.pdbx_seq_one_letter_code
_entity_poly.pdbx_strand_id
1 'polypeptide(L)'
;MGATKLFLERSAHMDIALETTDQSTEASESEQPPQPGGCKTRSTLLGLLDALVPVPERACVELGGGSSTEEIAAHAVKVNVWRTINFLLSYSRIIREKVASGELELQGAIYNMSSGAVEFLGKSPKQAQLLNYDGHVVPSMGGLARQLS
;
A
#
# COMPACT_ATOMS: atom_id res chain seq x y z
N MET A 1 14.71 -0.58 52.01
CA MET A 1 14.14 -0.14 50.72
C MET A 1 14.52 1.32 50.55
N GLY A 2 15.61 1.69 49.90
CA GLY A 2 16.24 1.11 48.71
C GLY A 2 15.93 2.00 47.51
N ALA A 3 16.74 3.04 47.34
CA ALA A 3 16.98 3.89 46.16
C ALA A 3 15.81 4.70 45.54
N THR A 4 15.98 6.02 45.47
CA THR A 4 15.85 6.83 44.22
C THR A 4 16.12 8.31 44.49
N LYS A 5 17.35 8.76 44.21
CA LYS A 5 17.65 10.04 43.54
C LYS A 5 19.16 10.18 43.38
N LEU A 6 19.64 9.82 42.19
CA LEU A 6 20.91 10.27 41.66
C LEU A 6 20.59 10.96 40.34
N PHE A 7 20.67 12.28 40.33
CA PHE A 7 20.65 13.10 39.14
C PHE A 7 22.03 13.76 39.10
N LEU A 8 22.86 13.32 38.17
CA LEU A 8 24.21 13.82 37.94
C LEU A 8 24.41 13.89 36.43
N GLU A 9 25.26 14.85 36.03
CA GLU A 9 25.83 15.10 34.70
C GLU A 9 24.96 15.97 33.77
N ARG A 10 25.46 17.01 33.09
CA ARG A 10 26.77 17.69 33.09
C ARG A 10 26.67 18.93 32.19
N SER A 11 27.41 19.97 32.53
CA SER A 11 27.75 21.11 31.68
C SER A 11 28.55 20.72 30.43
N ALA A 12 28.30 21.40 29.30
CA ALA A 12 29.30 21.98 28.37
C ALA A 12 28.56 22.73 27.25
N HIS A 13 28.62 24.07 27.23
CA HIS A 13 29.46 24.87 26.33
C HIS A 13 29.30 24.57 24.82
N MET A 14 28.63 25.46 24.10
CA MET A 14 29.27 26.16 22.97
C MET A 14 28.46 27.40 22.56
N ASP A 15 29.00 28.55 22.91
CA ASP A 15 28.74 29.84 22.29
C ASP A 15 29.17 29.80 20.81
N ILE A 16 28.30 30.24 19.91
CA ILE A 16 28.72 30.80 18.63
C ILE A 16 27.94 32.11 18.46
N ALA A 17 28.59 33.20 18.83
CA ALA A 17 28.28 34.52 18.31
C ALA A 17 29.02 34.69 16.98
N LEU A 18 28.36 35.29 15.99
CA LEU A 18 28.95 36.24 15.04
C LEU A 18 27.84 36.88 14.20
N GLU A 19 27.51 38.12 14.56
CA GLU A 19 26.97 39.11 13.63
C GLU A 19 28.01 39.40 12.55
N THR A 20 27.56 39.48 11.30
CA THR A 20 28.10 40.44 10.33
C THR A 20 26.98 40.81 9.36
N THR A 21 26.54 42.06 9.48
CA THR A 21 25.88 42.86 8.47
C THR A 21 26.67 42.82 7.16
N ASP A 22 26.00 42.64 6.03
CA ASP A 22 26.10 43.67 4.99
C ASP A 22 24.91 43.69 4.02
N GLN A 23 24.58 44.91 3.61
CA GLN A 23 23.45 45.29 2.79
C GLN A 23 23.77 45.22 1.28
N SER A 24 22.73 44.95 0.49
CA SER A 24 22.47 45.47 -0.86
C SER A 24 23.45 45.13 -1.99
N THR A 25 23.00 44.34 -2.96
CA THR A 25 23.13 44.69 -4.39
C THR A 25 22.00 44.01 -5.17
N GLU A 26 21.10 44.84 -5.69
CA GLU A 26 20.12 44.48 -6.70
C GLU A 26 20.86 44.19 -8.02
N ALA A 27 20.60 43.03 -8.62
CA ALA A 27 20.78 42.83 -10.05
C ALA A 27 19.68 41.89 -10.53
N SER A 28 18.80 42.46 -11.34
CA SER A 28 17.69 41.80 -12.00
C SER A 28 18.21 40.71 -12.94
N GLU A 29 17.90 39.46 -12.64
CA GLU A 29 17.90 38.39 -13.62
C GLU A 29 16.52 37.75 -13.60
N SER A 30 15.90 37.70 -14.78
CA SER A 30 14.56 37.23 -15.03
C SER A 30 14.40 35.77 -14.61
N GLU A 31 13.87 35.54 -13.41
CA GLU A 31 13.56 34.20 -12.91
C GLU A 31 12.28 33.71 -13.60
N GLN A 32 12.46 32.91 -14.67
CA GLN A 32 11.42 32.00 -15.14
C GLN A 32 10.94 31.15 -13.95
N PRO A 33 9.63 30.90 -13.80
CA PRO A 33 9.13 30.09 -12.70
C PRO A 33 9.86 28.74 -12.71
N PRO A 34 10.32 28.25 -11.55
CA PRO A 34 10.96 26.95 -11.45
C PRO A 34 9.99 25.91 -12.00
N GLN A 35 10.36 25.33 -13.13
CA GLN A 35 9.69 24.14 -13.65
C GLN A 35 9.68 23.11 -12.52
N PRO A 36 8.54 22.52 -12.14
CA PRO A 36 8.53 21.43 -11.17
C PRO A 36 9.04 20.15 -11.85
N GLY A 37 10.28 20.18 -12.32
CA GLY A 37 11.04 19.08 -12.91
C GLY A 37 11.74 18.26 -11.82
N GLY A 38 11.03 17.96 -10.74
CA GLY A 38 11.44 16.91 -9.82
C GLY A 38 10.81 15.61 -10.30
N CYS A 39 11.48 14.87 -11.20
CA CYS A 39 11.17 13.47 -11.39
C CYS A 39 11.56 12.76 -10.09
N LYS A 40 10.67 12.81 -9.10
CA LYS A 40 10.80 12.06 -7.85
C LYS A 40 10.92 10.61 -8.28
N THR A 41 12.11 10.03 -8.16
CA THR A 41 12.33 8.60 -8.39
C THR A 41 11.34 7.88 -7.50
N ARG A 42 10.23 7.42 -8.07
CA ARG A 42 9.22 6.71 -7.28
C ARG A 42 9.90 5.47 -6.73
N SER A 43 9.82 5.31 -5.42
CA SER A 43 10.29 4.08 -4.78
C SER A 43 9.55 2.89 -5.39
N THR A 44 10.26 1.80 -5.65
CA THR A 44 9.66 0.53 -6.09
C THR A 44 8.59 0.05 -5.12
N LEU A 45 8.77 0.34 -3.82
CA LEU A 45 7.76 0.09 -2.78
C LEU A 45 6.45 0.83 -3.08
N LEU A 46 6.54 2.09 -3.52
CA LEU A 46 5.35 2.88 -3.81
C LEU A 46 4.55 2.28 -4.97
N GLY A 47 5.25 1.81 -6.01
CA GLY A 47 4.60 1.10 -7.12
C GLY A 47 3.92 -0.21 -6.70
N LEU A 48 4.47 -0.92 -5.71
CA LEU A 48 3.81 -2.11 -5.15
C LEU A 48 2.57 -1.74 -4.34
N LEU A 49 2.65 -0.67 -3.53
CA LEU A 49 1.53 -0.19 -2.73
C LEU A 49 0.39 0.36 -3.60
N ASP A 50 0.69 0.96 -4.76
CA ASP A 50 -0.31 1.40 -5.74
C ASP A 50 -1.23 0.24 -6.15
N ALA A 51 -0.70 -0.99 -6.24
CA ALA A 51 -1.51 -2.17 -6.56
C ALA A 51 -2.46 -2.60 -5.41
N LEU A 52 -2.27 -2.08 -4.20
CA LEU A 52 -3.09 -2.36 -3.02
C LEU A 52 -4.10 -1.26 -2.70
N VAL A 53 -3.92 -0.04 -3.21
CA VAL A 53 -4.85 1.10 -3.04
C VAL A 53 -6.34 0.75 -3.24
N PRO A 54 -6.77 -0.04 -4.24
CA PRO A 54 -8.19 -0.34 -4.41
C PRO A 54 -8.79 -1.24 -3.32
N VAL A 55 -7.96 -1.84 -2.45
CA VAL A 55 -8.42 -2.74 -1.38
C VAL A 55 -9.09 -1.98 -0.23
N PRO A 56 -8.44 -0.99 0.43
CA PRO A 56 -9.09 -0.22 1.49
C PRO A 56 -10.30 0.56 0.97
N GLU A 57 -10.27 1.08 -0.26
CA GLU A 57 -11.41 1.77 -0.86
C GLU A 57 -12.65 0.86 -0.95
N ARG A 58 -12.46 -0.39 -1.42
CA ARG A 58 -13.54 -1.39 -1.46
C ARG A 58 -14.02 -1.73 -0.05
N ALA A 59 -13.11 -1.85 0.90
CA ALA A 59 -13.47 -2.15 2.27
C ALA A 59 -14.33 -1.05 2.90
N CYS A 60 -14.00 0.23 2.67
CA CYS A 60 -14.81 1.37 3.09
C CYS A 60 -16.22 1.31 2.47
N VAL A 61 -16.33 0.99 1.18
CA VAL A 61 -17.63 0.91 0.48
C VAL A 61 -18.48 -0.24 1.01
N GLU A 62 -17.87 -1.40 1.29
CA GLU A 62 -18.56 -2.58 1.80
C GLU A 62 -19.02 -2.44 3.26
N LEU A 63 -18.26 -1.73 4.10
CA LEU A 63 -18.62 -1.49 5.51
C LEU A 63 -19.52 -0.26 5.71
N GLY A 64 -19.45 0.73 4.83
CA GLY A 64 -20.21 1.98 4.92
C GLY A 64 -19.52 3.09 5.72
N GLY A 65 -20.09 4.30 5.68
CA GLY A 65 -19.44 5.54 6.17
C GLY A 65 -19.35 5.70 7.70
N GLY A 66 -19.73 4.70 8.49
CA GLY A 66 -19.71 4.75 9.96
C GLY A 66 -18.59 3.95 10.62
N SER A 67 -17.78 3.23 9.84
CA SER A 67 -16.74 2.34 10.39
C SER A 67 -15.46 3.07 10.78
N SER A 68 -14.82 2.57 11.83
CA SER A 68 -13.50 3.01 12.27
C SER A 68 -12.40 2.65 11.27
N THR A 69 -11.25 3.31 11.40
CA THR A 69 -10.09 3.04 10.53
C THR A 69 -9.58 1.61 10.74
N GLU A 70 -9.62 1.12 11.97
CA GLU A 70 -9.22 -0.23 12.35
C GLU A 70 -10.13 -1.30 11.74
N GLU A 71 -11.45 -1.07 11.74
CA GLU A 71 -12.42 -1.97 11.10
C GLU A 71 -12.23 -2.00 9.58
N ILE A 72 -12.02 -0.84 8.97
CA ILE A 72 -11.71 -0.73 7.53
C ILE A 72 -10.42 -1.48 7.20
N ALA A 73 -9.36 -1.30 8.00
CA ALA A 73 -8.09 -1.98 7.80
C ALA A 73 -8.25 -3.51 7.93
N ALA A 74 -8.95 -3.98 8.97
CA ALA A 74 -9.21 -5.40 9.19
C ALA A 74 -10.00 -6.02 8.03
N HIS A 75 -11.02 -5.31 7.53
CA HIS A 75 -11.81 -5.78 6.39
C HIS A 75 -11.03 -5.70 5.08
N ALA A 76 -10.18 -4.68 4.90
CA ALA A 76 -9.28 -4.57 3.76
C ALA A 76 -8.34 -5.78 3.65
N VAL A 77 -7.87 -6.35 4.76
CA VAL A 77 -7.10 -7.61 4.73
C VAL A 77 -7.93 -8.75 4.12
N LYS A 78 -9.21 -8.90 4.50
CA LYS A 78 -10.12 -9.92 3.92
C LYS A 78 -10.31 -9.69 2.42
N VAL A 79 -10.58 -8.45 2.03
CA VAL A 79 -10.73 -8.06 0.62
C VAL A 79 -9.45 -8.35 -0.18
N ASN A 80 -8.26 -8.11 0.39
CA ASN A 80 -6.99 -8.41 -0.27
C ASN A 80 -6.79 -9.90 -0.51
N VAL A 81 -7.15 -10.74 0.46
CA VAL A 81 -7.08 -12.21 0.33
C VAL A 81 -7.98 -12.68 -0.82
N TRP A 82 -9.25 -12.27 -0.84
CA TRP A 82 -10.15 -12.63 -1.94
C TRP A 82 -9.70 -12.06 -3.28
N ARG A 83 -9.21 -10.82 -3.31
CA ARG A 83 -8.63 -10.22 -4.53
C ARG A 83 -7.47 -11.06 -5.07
N THR A 84 -6.60 -11.54 -4.21
CA THR A 84 -5.45 -12.38 -4.59
C THR A 84 -5.90 -13.72 -5.15
N ILE A 85 -6.86 -14.40 -4.50
CA ILE A 85 -7.44 -15.64 -5.01
C ILE A 85 -8.09 -15.42 -6.40
N ASN A 86 -8.87 -14.34 -6.52
CA ASN A 86 -9.51 -13.97 -7.78
C ASN A 86 -8.49 -13.67 -8.89
N PHE A 87 -7.41 -12.97 -8.55
CA PHE A 87 -6.31 -12.69 -9.47
C PHE A 87 -5.66 -13.99 -9.98
N LEU A 88 -5.33 -14.92 -9.08
CA LEU A 88 -4.77 -16.22 -9.45
C LEU A 88 -5.70 -16.98 -10.41
N LEU A 89 -7.00 -17.04 -10.08
CA LEU A 89 -7.99 -17.69 -10.94
C LEU A 89 -8.15 -16.96 -12.28
N SER A 90 -8.07 -15.64 -12.32
CA SER A 90 -8.28 -14.84 -13.55
C SER A 90 -7.11 -14.88 -14.53
N TYR A 91 -5.88 -15.07 -14.04
CA TYR A 91 -4.68 -14.96 -14.90
C TYR A 91 -3.88 -16.26 -15.01
N SER A 92 -4.01 -17.20 -14.08
CA SER A 92 -3.32 -18.49 -14.15
C SER A 92 -4.25 -19.59 -14.67
N ARG A 93 -4.10 -19.91 -15.95
CA ARG A 93 -4.87 -20.99 -16.60
C ARG A 93 -4.67 -22.33 -15.90
N ILE A 94 -3.42 -22.67 -15.57
CA ILE A 94 -3.06 -23.93 -14.90
C ILE A 94 -3.77 -24.05 -13.55
N ILE A 95 -3.79 -22.97 -12.75
CA ILE A 95 -4.47 -22.98 -11.45
C ILE A 95 -5.98 -23.11 -11.68
N ARG A 96 -6.56 -22.35 -12.61
CA ARG A 96 -8.00 -22.40 -12.92
C ARG A 96 -8.44 -23.80 -13.35
N GLU A 97 -7.73 -24.41 -14.28
CA GLU A 97 -8.03 -25.76 -14.80
C GLU A 97 -8.00 -26.81 -13.68
N LYS A 98 -6.96 -26.78 -12.82
CA LYS A 98 -6.86 -27.71 -11.68
C LYS A 98 -7.93 -27.49 -10.61
N VAL A 99 -8.33 -26.24 -10.39
CA VAL A 99 -9.44 -25.94 -9.46
C VAL A 99 -10.78 -26.36 -10.05
N ALA A 100 -10.97 -26.21 -11.37
CA ALA A 100 -12.18 -26.65 -12.07
C ALA A 100 -12.29 -28.18 -12.13
N SER A 101 -11.17 -28.91 -12.30
CA SER A 101 -11.16 -30.37 -12.26
C SER A 101 -11.32 -30.95 -10.85
N GLY A 102 -11.18 -30.11 -9.81
CA GLY A 102 -11.25 -30.53 -8.41
C GLY A 102 -9.94 -31.13 -7.87
N GLU A 103 -8.86 -31.14 -8.67
CA GLU A 103 -7.54 -31.61 -8.25
C GLU A 103 -6.82 -30.63 -7.31
N LEU A 104 -7.21 -29.35 -7.33
CA LEU A 104 -6.65 -28.30 -6.49
C LEU A 104 -7.77 -27.52 -5.79
N GLU A 105 -7.61 -27.24 -4.50
CA GLU A 105 -8.51 -26.34 -3.78
C GLU A 105 -7.77 -25.08 -3.32
N LEU A 106 -8.30 -23.91 -3.67
CA LEU A 106 -7.79 -22.63 -3.18
C LEU A 106 -8.59 -22.19 -1.96
N GLN A 107 -7.87 -21.91 -0.87
CA GLN A 107 -8.42 -21.45 0.40
C GLN A 107 -7.74 -20.16 0.83
N GLY A 108 -8.52 -19.17 1.27
CA GLY A 108 -8.03 -17.97 1.92
C GLY A 108 -7.99 -18.13 3.43
N ALA A 109 -6.95 -17.58 4.06
CA ALA A 109 -6.83 -17.54 5.51
C ALA A 109 -6.12 -16.26 5.96
N ILE A 110 -6.44 -15.80 7.18
CA ILE A 110 -5.80 -14.67 7.85
C ILE A 110 -5.18 -15.17 9.15
N TYR A 111 -3.93 -14.82 9.38
CA TYR A 111 -3.23 -15.11 10.63
C TYR A 111 -3.27 -13.87 11.54
N ASN A 112 -3.75 -14.04 12.77
CA ASN A 112 -3.71 -13.01 13.79
C ASN A 112 -2.42 -13.14 14.61
N MET A 113 -1.53 -12.14 14.50
CA MET A 113 -0.24 -12.17 15.19
C MET A 113 -0.35 -12.08 16.72
N SER A 114 -1.40 -11.44 17.24
CA SER A 114 -1.56 -11.23 18.69
C SER A 114 -2.09 -12.48 19.38
N SER A 115 -3.05 -13.18 18.78
CA SER A 115 -3.63 -14.40 19.34
C SER A 115 -2.94 -15.67 18.87
N GLY A 116 -2.19 -15.62 17.77
CA GLY A 116 -1.62 -16.78 17.10
C GLY A 116 -2.64 -17.65 16.36
N ALA A 117 -3.90 -17.21 16.26
CA ALA A 117 -4.97 -17.96 15.61
C ALA A 117 -5.02 -17.71 14.09
N VAL A 118 -5.49 -18.71 13.34
CA VAL A 118 -5.78 -18.62 11.91
C VAL A 118 -7.28 -18.58 11.68
N GLU A 119 -7.79 -17.54 11.05
CA GLU A 119 -9.16 -17.44 10.55
C GLU A 119 -9.19 -17.92 9.09
N PHE A 120 -9.84 -19.05 8.83
CA PHE A 120 -10.04 -19.54 7.46
C PHE A 120 -11.26 -18.87 6.83
N LEU A 121 -11.05 -18.11 5.76
CA LEU A 121 -12.09 -17.41 5.01
C LEU A 121 -12.77 -18.31 3.98
N GLY A 122 -12.13 -19.43 3.61
CA GLY A 122 -12.64 -20.36 2.63
C GLY A 122 -12.34 -19.96 1.18
N LYS A 123 -13.20 -20.41 0.26
CA LYS A 123 -13.16 -20.07 -1.17
C LYS A 123 -13.53 -18.62 -1.41
N SER A 124 -13.03 -18.03 -2.49
CA SER A 124 -13.49 -16.70 -2.90
C SER A 124 -14.97 -16.73 -3.27
N PRO A 125 -15.78 -15.73 -2.86
CA PRO A 125 -17.18 -15.62 -3.27
C PRO A 125 -17.41 -15.61 -4.79
N LYS A 126 -16.40 -15.15 -5.55
CA LYS A 126 -16.45 -15.07 -7.02
C LYS A 126 -15.85 -16.29 -7.71
N GLN A 127 -15.36 -17.29 -6.97
CA GLN A 127 -14.63 -18.42 -7.53
C GLN A 127 -15.43 -19.15 -8.61
N ALA A 128 -16.69 -19.53 -8.34
CA ALA A 128 -17.51 -20.24 -9.31
C ALA A 128 -17.69 -19.45 -10.63
N GLN A 129 -17.84 -18.12 -10.54
CA GLN A 129 -17.96 -17.26 -11.72
C GLN A 129 -16.65 -17.22 -12.52
N LEU A 130 -15.51 -17.19 -11.84
CA LEU A 130 -14.18 -17.12 -12.47
C LEU A 130 -13.75 -18.45 -13.10
N LEU A 131 -14.23 -19.58 -12.58
CA LEU A 131 -13.96 -20.89 -13.18
C LEU A 131 -14.70 -21.09 -14.51
N ASN A 132 -15.86 -20.46 -14.67
CA ASN A 132 -16.65 -20.53 -15.90
C ASN A 132 -16.20 -19.54 -17.00
N TYR A 133 -15.19 -18.72 -16.71
CA TYR A 133 -14.71 -17.69 -17.64
C TYR A 133 -13.56 -18.24 -18.49
N ASP A 134 -13.77 -18.43 -19.79
CA ASP A 134 -12.72 -18.86 -20.74
C ASP A 134 -11.82 -17.70 -21.23
N GLY A 135 -12.15 -16.46 -20.85
CA GLY A 135 -11.42 -15.29 -21.30
C GLY A 135 -10.03 -15.18 -20.65
N HIS A 136 -8.99 -15.45 -21.43
CA HIS A 136 -7.62 -15.04 -21.13
C HIS A 136 -7.50 -13.53 -21.38
N VAL A 137 -7.97 -12.72 -20.42
CA VAL A 137 -7.74 -11.28 -20.46
C VAL A 137 -6.34 -11.05 -19.91
N VAL A 138 -5.35 -10.88 -20.78
CA VAL A 138 -4.07 -10.27 -20.36
C VAL A 138 -4.35 -8.81 -20.00
N PRO A 139 -3.88 -8.30 -18.85
CA PRO A 139 -3.83 -6.87 -18.66
C PRO A 139 -2.87 -6.34 -19.72
N SER A 140 -3.41 -5.66 -20.74
CA SER A 140 -2.57 -4.93 -21.68
C SER A 140 -1.82 -3.87 -20.88
N MET A 141 -0.49 -3.99 -20.82
CA MET A 141 0.40 -2.96 -20.28
C MET A 141 0.37 -1.65 -21.10
N GLY A 142 -0.47 -1.56 -22.14
CA GLY A 142 -0.64 -0.37 -22.98
C GLY A 142 -1.52 0.75 -22.40
N GLY A 143 -2.10 0.57 -21.21
CA GLY A 143 -2.97 1.58 -20.59
C GLY A 143 -2.26 2.82 -20.02
N LEU A 144 -0.94 2.77 -19.83
CA LEU A 144 -0.17 3.87 -19.23
C LEU A 144 0.40 4.87 -20.26
N ALA A 145 0.17 4.67 -21.57
CA ALA A 145 0.73 5.51 -22.62
C ALA A 145 -0.21 6.63 -23.14
N ARG A 146 -1.47 6.70 -22.70
CA ARG A 146 -2.48 7.65 -23.24
C ARG A 146 -2.86 8.78 -22.28
N GLN A 147 -1.88 9.40 -21.64
CA GLN A 147 -2.15 10.64 -20.89
C GLN A 147 -1.16 11.77 -21.14
N LEU A 148 -0.44 11.71 -22.27
CA LEU A 148 0.33 12.83 -22.78
C LEU A 148 -0.01 13.03 -24.25
N SER A 149 -1.02 13.85 -24.51
CA SER A 149 -1.30 14.52 -25.78
C SER A 149 -2.00 15.84 -25.47
#